data_AF-A0A921MCQ4-F1
#
_entry.id   AF-A0A921MCQ4-F1
#
_cell.length_a   1.000
_cell.length_b   1.000
_cell.length_c   1.000
_cell.angle_alpha   90.00
_cell.angle_beta   90.00
_cell.angle_gamma   90.00
#
_symmetry.space_group_name_H-M   'P 1'
#
loop_
_entity.id
_entity.type
_entity.pdbx_description
1 polymer ?
#
loop_
_entity_poly.entity_id
_entity_poly.type
_entity_poly.pdbx_seq_one_letter_code
_entity_poly.pdbx_strand_id
1 'polypeptide(L)' 'AHHQQMPRGHKVELGTVGPLEQVLMGPGHTATGELNIAGALRRAMATSGYLDLKEFQRVDVVVSPESDRRKRS' A
#
# COMPACT_ATOMS: atom_id res chain seq x y z
N ALA A 1 -11.07 -7.55 -28.02
CA ALA A 1 -10.09 -8.66 -28.02
C ALA A 1 -10.13 -9.37 -26.67
N HIS A 2 -10.79 -10.53 -26.60
CA HIS A 2 -10.78 -11.43 -25.45
C HIS A 2 -9.83 -12.58 -25.78
N HIS A 3 -8.64 -12.59 -25.18
CA HIS A 3 -7.67 -13.67 -25.38
C HIS A 3 -7.93 -14.76 -24.35
N GLN A 4 -8.17 -16.00 -24.82
CA GLN A 4 -8.55 -17.15 -23.99
C GLN A 4 -7.40 -17.76 -23.17
N GLN A 5 -6.17 -17.28 -23.33
CA GLN A 5 -4.98 -17.92 -22.74
C GLN A 5 -4.17 -17.04 -21.76
N MET A 6 -4.65 -15.84 -21.44
CA MET A 6 -4.14 -15.08 -20.29
C MET A 6 -5.32 -14.64 -19.43
N PRO A 7 -5.65 -15.35 -18.32
CA PRO A 7 -6.54 -14.77 -17.34
C PRO A 7 -5.89 -13.47 -16.87
N ARG A 8 -6.66 -12.38 -16.80
CA ARG A 8 -6.19 -11.02 -16.47
C ARG A 8 -5.71 -10.88 -15.00
N GLY A 9 -4.87 -11.79 -14.55
CA GLY A 9 -4.47 -11.97 -13.16
C GLY A 9 -5.15 -13.16 -12.50
N HIS A 10 -4.44 -13.73 -11.51
CA HIS A 10 -5.02 -14.70 -10.59
C HIS A 10 -5.98 -13.98 -9.65
N LYS A 11 -7.23 -14.46 -9.56
CA LYS A 11 -8.14 -14.03 -8.51
C LYS A 11 -7.73 -14.74 -7.22
N VAL A 12 -7.51 -13.97 -6.16
CA VAL A 12 -7.18 -14.49 -4.83
C VAL A 12 -8.22 -13.92 -3.86
N GLU A 13 -8.80 -14.79 -3.04
CA GLU A 13 -9.65 -14.35 -1.94
C GLU A 13 -8.78 -13.82 -0.79
N LEU A 14 -8.96 -12.55 -0.44
CA LEU A 14 -8.12 -11.85 0.54
C LEU A 14 -8.75 -11.80 1.95
N GLY A 15 -9.98 -12.31 2.12
CA GLY A 15 -10.75 -12.17 3.35
C GLY A 15 -11.18 -10.71 3.64
N THR A 16 -11.73 -10.49 4.83
CA THR A 16 -12.15 -9.16 5.32
C THR A 16 -11.49 -8.88 6.66
N VAL A 17 -10.71 -7.79 6.74
CA VAL A 17 -9.98 -7.38 7.95
C VAL A 17 -10.79 -6.44 8.87
N GLY A 18 -11.91 -5.90 8.38
CA GLY A 18 -12.81 -5.03 9.15
C GLY A 18 -13.72 -4.17 8.26
N PRO A 19 -14.59 -3.35 8.86
CA PRO A 19 -15.39 -2.36 8.14
C PRO A 19 -14.51 -1.35 7.41
N LEU A 20 -15.00 -0.80 6.29
CA LEU A 20 -14.25 0.17 5.48
C LEU A 20 -13.79 1.40 6.30
N GLU A 21 -14.64 1.90 7.20
CA GLU A 21 -14.29 3.00 8.09
C GLU A 21 -13.06 2.67 8.95
N GLN A 22 -12.99 1.45 9.49
CA GLN A 22 -11.84 1.00 10.29
C GLN A 22 -10.59 0.80 9.42
N VAL A 23 -10.74 0.30 8.20
CA VAL A 23 -9.63 0.18 7.23
C VAL A 23 -9.03 1.56 6.95
N LEU A 24 -9.86 2.56 6.69
CA LEU A 24 -9.40 3.90 6.31
C LEU A 24 -8.94 4.73 7.51
N MET A 25 -9.72 4.74 8.60
CA MET A 25 -9.62 5.70 9.71
C MET A 25 -9.17 5.07 11.03
N GLY A 26 -9.15 3.74 11.12
CA GLY A 26 -8.76 3.00 12.31
C GLY A 26 -9.89 2.79 13.33
N PRO A 27 -9.56 2.32 14.55
CA PRO A 27 -8.20 2.03 15.04
C PRO A 27 -7.54 0.84 14.32
N GLY A 28 -6.21 0.91 14.18
CA GLY A 28 -5.40 -0.22 13.76
C GLY A 28 -4.82 -0.88 15.01
N HIS A 29 -5.24 -2.12 15.28
CA HIS A 29 -4.83 -2.85 16.49
C HIS A 29 -3.48 -3.56 16.33
N THR A 30 -2.93 -3.60 15.11
CA THR A 30 -1.70 -4.29 14.74
C THR A 30 -0.81 -3.38 13.89
N ALA A 31 0.48 -3.68 13.85
CA ALA A 31 1.45 -2.98 12.99
C ALA A 31 1.52 -3.53 11.55
N THR A 32 0.58 -4.41 11.15
CA THR A 32 0.57 -5.04 9.81
C THR A 32 0.22 -4.05 8.69
N GLY A 33 -0.39 -2.91 9.03
CA GLY A 33 -0.76 -1.88 8.06
C GLY A 33 -2.07 -2.15 7.30
N GLU A 34 -2.82 -3.19 7.68
CA GLU A 34 -4.10 -3.57 7.06
C GLU A 34 -5.26 -2.64 7.47
N LEU A 35 -5.11 -1.93 8.58
CA LEU A 35 -6.10 -1.01 9.15
C LEU A 35 -5.46 0.36 9.41
N ASN A 36 -6.30 1.39 9.49
CA ASN A 36 -5.89 2.77 9.73
C ASN A 36 -4.89 3.31 8.69
N ILE A 37 -5.27 3.22 7.41
CA ILE A 37 -4.46 3.75 6.29
C ILE A 37 -4.15 5.24 6.47
N ALA A 38 -5.11 6.04 6.93
CA ALA A 38 -4.92 7.47 7.17
C ALA A 38 -3.85 7.72 8.26
N GLY A 39 -3.90 6.99 9.37
CA GLY A 39 -2.90 7.07 10.43
C GLY A 39 -1.54 6.54 10.00
N ALA A 40 -1.50 5.46 9.20
CA ALA A 40 -0.26 4.93 8.65
C ALA A 40 0.43 5.95 7.74
N LEU A 41 -0.33 6.62 6.85
CA LEU A 41 0.17 7.68 6.00
C LEU A 41 0.68 8.88 6.81
N ARG A 42 -0.07 9.34 7.82
CA ARG A 42 0.39 10.42 8.71
C ARG A 42 1.70 10.08 9.42
N ARG A 43 1.85 8.84 9.91
CA ARG A 43 3.10 8.37 10.51
C ARG A 43 4.24 8.37 9.49
N ALA A 44 4.01 7.86 8.28
CA ALA A 44 5.01 7.87 7.22
C ALA A 44 5.49 9.29 6.89
N MET A 45 4.55 10.25 6.75
CA MET A 45 4.87 11.66 6.53
C MET A 45 5.65 12.26 7.71
N ALA A 46 5.22 12.01 8.95
CA ALA A 46 5.93 12.49 10.14
C ALA A 46 7.37 11.94 10.26
N THR A 47 7.56 10.65 9.99
CA THR A 47 8.88 10.00 10.03
C THR A 47 9.82 10.53 8.96
N SER A 48 9.29 10.93 7.81
CA SER A 48 10.06 11.49 6.68
C SER A 48 10.16 13.02 6.70
N GLY A 49 9.52 13.69 7.67
CA GLY A 49 9.63 15.14 7.86
C GLY A 49 8.65 15.99 7.06
N TYR A 50 7.55 15.43 6.56
CA TYR A 50 6.56 16.13 5.74
C TYR A 50 5.25 16.39 6.50
N LEU A 51 4.66 17.57 6.28
CA LEU A 51 3.42 18.01 6.94
C LEU A 51 2.20 17.96 6.01
N ASP A 52 2.43 17.94 4.69
CA ASP A 52 1.38 17.87 3.69
C ASP A 52 1.70 16.85 2.58
N LEU A 53 0.65 16.43 1.88
CA LEU A 53 0.73 15.40 0.85
C LEU A 53 1.51 15.85 -0.38
N LYS A 54 1.53 17.14 -0.69
CA LYS A 54 2.17 17.63 -1.91
C LYS A 54 3.67 17.62 -1.77
N GLU A 55 4.18 18.02 -0.62
CA GLU A 55 5.60 17.92 -0.31
C GLU A 55 6.03 16.46 -0.12
N PHE A 56 5.19 15.62 0.49
CA PHE A 56 5.48 14.18 0.65
C PHE A 56 5.68 13.44 -0.69
N GLN A 57 5.06 13.90 -1.79
CA GLN A 57 5.30 13.33 -3.14
C GLN A 57 6.76 13.45 -3.61
N ARG A 58 7.58 14.29 -2.96
CA ARG A 58 9.00 14.50 -3.27
C ARG A 58 9.95 13.75 -2.34
N VAL A 59 9.43 12.85 -1.50
CA VAL A 59 10.25 12.06 -0.57
C VAL A 59 11.32 11.24 -1.32
N ASP A 60 12.52 11.17 -0.74
CA ASP A 60 13.59 10.33 -1.26
C ASP A 60 13.21 8.84 -1.17
N VAL A 61 13.35 8.11 -2.28
CA VAL A 61 13.04 6.68 -2.37
C VAL A 61 14.28 5.89 -2.76
N VAL A 62 14.52 4.79 -2.05
CA VAL A 62 15.56 3.81 -2.38
C VAL A 62 14.91 2.58 -3.00
N VAL A 63 15.49 2.05 -4.07
CA VAL A 63 15.01 0.82 -4.72
C VAL A 63 15.69 -0.38 -4.08
N SER A 64 14.90 -1.28 -3.49
CA SER A 64 15.41 -2.56 -3.00
C SER A 64 15.76 -3.51 -4.16
N PRO A 65 16.87 -4.27 -4.10
CA PRO A 65 17.33 -5.15 -5.19
C PRO A 65 16.27 -6.17 -5.65
N GLU A 66 15.47 -6.70 -4.73
CA GLU A 66 14.39 -7.66 -5.01
C GLU A 66 13.28 -7.09 -5.90
N SER A 67 13.07 -5.77 -5.86
CA SER A 67 12.04 -5.09 -6.67
C SER A 67 12.45 -4.98 -8.15
N ASP A 68 13.75 -4.93 -8.46
CA ASP A 68 14.25 -4.92 -9.84
C ASP A 68 14.14 -6.31 -10.50
N ARG A 69 14.27 -7.39 -9.71
CA ARG A 69 14.16 -8.77 -10.23
C ARG A 69 12.78 -9.08 -10.85
N ARG A 70 11.69 -8.52 -10.31
CA ARG A 70 10.32 -8.73 -10.85
C ARG A 70 10.04 -8.04 -12.18
N LYS A 71 10.85 -7.04 -12.57
CA LYS A 71 10.69 -6.35 -13.86
C LYS A 71 11.47 -7.01 -15.00
N ARG A 72 12.34 -7.97 -14.70
CA ARG A 72 13.21 -8.66 -15.67
C ARG A 72 12.75 -10.09 -16.02
N SER A 73 11.65 -10.56 -15.45
CA SER A 73 10.97 -11.83 -15.81
C SER A 73 9.65 -11.55 -16.49
#